data_AF-A0A950SWL8-F1
#
_entry.id   AF-A0A950SWL8-F1
#
_cell.length_a   1.000
_cell.length_b   1.000
_cell.length_c   1.000
_cell.angle_alpha   90.00
_cell.angle_beta   90.00
_cell.angle_gamma   90.00
#
_symmetry.space_group_name_H-M   'P 1'
#
loop_
_entity.id
_entity.type
_entity.pdbx_description
1 polymer ?
#
loop_
_entity_poly.entity_id
_entity_poly.type
_entity_poly.pdbx_seq_one_letter_code
_entity_poly.pdbx_strand_id
1 'polypeptide(L)' 'MFPPGRIVCLTEETVETLYLLGEQDRIVGISGYVVRPP' A
#
# COMPACT_ATOMS: atom_id res chain seq x y z
N MET A 1 -6.67 -2.67 -20.49
CA MET A 1 -5.49 -2.45 -19.60
C MET A 1 -5.69 -3.36 -18.40
N PHE A 2 -4.67 -4.14 -18.01
CA PHE A 2 -4.73 -5.07 -16.89
C PHE A 2 -3.91 -4.50 -15.72
N PRO A 3 -4.54 -3.72 -14.82
CA PRO A 3 -3.82 -3.16 -13.69
C PRO A 3 -3.39 -4.26 -12.70
N PRO A 4 -2.32 -4.05 -11.90
CA PRO A 4 -1.84 -5.07 -10.96
C PRO A 4 -2.87 -5.42 -9.88
N GLY A 5 -3.25 -6.69 -9.74
CA GLY A 5 -4.24 -7.10 -8.73
C GLY A 5 -3.67 -7.41 -7.33
N ARG A 6 -2.34 -7.47 -7.18
CA ARG A 6 -1.66 -7.81 -5.91
C ARG A 6 -0.41 -6.94 -5.76
N ILE A 7 -0.41 -6.07 -4.77
CA ILE A 7 0.60 -5.02 -4.59
C ILE A 7 1.24 -5.15 -3.21
N VAL A 8 2.57 -5.02 -3.13
CA VAL A 8 3.30 -4.93 -1.87
C VAL A 8 3.83 -3.50 -1.73
N CYS A 9 3.56 -2.86 -0.60
CA CYS A 9 4.01 -1.50 -0.30
C CYS A 9 5.24 -1.53 0.61
N LEU A 10 6.26 -0.76 0.27
CA LEU A 10 7.53 -0.71 1.02
C LEU A 10 7.72 0.57 1.82
N THR A 11 6.90 1.60 1.57
CA THR A 11 6.96 2.91 2.23
C THR A 11 5.57 3.37 2.65
N GLU A 12 5.49 4.25 3.65
CA GLU A 12 4.24 4.88 4.09
C GLU A 12 3.54 5.62 2.94
N GLU A 13 4.31 6.39 2.16
CA GLU A 13 3.79 7.13 1.00
C GLU A 13 3.02 6.22 0.02
N THR A 14 3.55 5.04 -0.29
CA THR A 14 2.89 4.11 -1.22
C THR A 14 1.63 3.49 -0.63
N VAL A 15 1.60 3.25 0.68
CA VAL A 15 0.41 2.79 1.39
C VAL A 15 -0.65 3.88 1.32
N GLU A 16 -0.34 5.09 1.77
CA GLU A 16 -1.26 6.22 1.82
C GLU A 16 -1.82 6.59 0.44
N THR A 17 -0.99 6.53 -0.60
CA THR A 17 -1.42 6.76 -1.98
C THR A 17 -2.55 5.80 -2.38
N LEU A 18 -2.40 4.51 -2.10
CA LEU A 18 -3.43 3.52 -2.45
C LEU A 18 -4.69 3.66 -1.59
N TYR A 19 -4.55 4.05 -0.32
CA TYR A 19 -5.70 4.40 0.51
C TYR A 19 -6.48 5.60 -0.04
N LEU A 20 -5.79 6.67 -0.45
CA LEU A 20 -6.42 7.85 -1.04
C LEU A 20 -7.09 7.56 -2.38
N LEU A 21 -6.54 6.61 -3.15
CA LEU A 21 -7.13 6.13 -4.40
C LEU A 21 -8.29 5.15 -4.19
N GLY A 22 -8.52 4.65 -2.96
CA GLY A 22 -9.54 3.65 -2.67
C GLY A 22 -9.18 2.24 -3.14
N GLU A 23 -7.90 1.97 -3.40
CA GLU A 23 -7.35 0.75 -4.00
C GLU A 23 -6.63 -0.15 -2.96
N GLN A 24 -6.89 0.07 -1.67
CA GLN A 24 -6.25 -0.66 -0.57
C GLN A 24 -6.56 -2.16 -0.57
N ASP A 25 -7.65 -2.59 -1.21
CA ASP A 25 -8.02 -4.00 -1.37
C ASP A 25 -7.01 -4.80 -2.20
N ARG A 26 -6.20 -4.12 -3.01
CA ARG A 26 -5.15 -4.72 -3.84
C ARG A 26 -3.83 -4.91 -3.08
N ILE A 27 -3.71 -4.37 -1.86
CA ILE A 27 -2.50 -4.49 -1.04
C ILE A 27 -2.47 -5.89 -0.40
N VAL A 28 -1.44 -6.67 -0.73
CA VAL A 28 -1.22 -8.01 -0.18
C VAL A 28 -0.08 -8.09 0.83
N GLY A 29 0.61 -6.97 1.07
CA GLY A 29 1.68 -6.88 2.07
C GLY A 29 2.19 -5.46 2.24
N ILE A 30 2.62 -5.14 3.46
CA ILE A 30 3.23 -3.87 3.83
C ILE A 30 4.54 -4.18 4.55
N SER A 31 5.60 -3.44 4.21
CA SER A 31 6.89 -3.52 4.89
C SER A 31 6.76 -3.19 6.38
N GLY A 32 7.47 -3.95 7.23
CA GLY A 32 7.55 -3.67 8.67
C GLY A 32 8.28 -2.36 9.03
N TYR A 33 8.87 -1.67 8.04
CA TYR A 33 9.43 -0.32 8.21
C TYR A 33 8.36 0.79 8.12
N VAL A 34 7.12 0.46 7.76
CA VAL A 34 5.97 1.36 7.87
C VAL A 34 5.54 1.37 9.33
N VAL A 35 6.00 2.35 10.10
CA VAL A 35 5.78 2.42 11.55
C VAL A 35 5.30 3.83 11.88
N ARG A 36 4.05 3.94 12.35
CA ARG A 36 3.63 5.19 12.97
C ARG A 36 4.33 5.31 14.33
N PRO A 37 5.05 6.42 14.61
CA PRO A 37 5.59 6.65 15.94
C PRO A 37 4.44 6.69 16.97
N PRO A 38 4.70 6.25 18.23
CA PRO A 38 3.69 6.21 19.30
C PRO A 38 3.20 7.60 19.71
#